data_AF-A0AAJ5C236-F1
#
_entry.id   AF-A0AAJ5C236-F1
#
_cell.length_a   1.000
_cell.length_b   1.000
_cell.length_c   1.000
_cell.angle_alpha   90.00
_cell.angle_beta   90.00
_cell.angle_gamma   90.00
#
_symmetry.space_group_name_H-M   'P 1'
#
loop_
_entity.id
_entity.type
_entity.pdbx_description
1 polymer ?
#
loop_
_entity_poly.entity_id
_entity_poly.type
_entity_poly.pdbx_seq_one_letter_code
_entity_poly.pdbx_strand_id
1 'polypeptide(L)' 'MLFGYYVDDPERYGVAALDGAGKVLGIEVKPREPKSNYAIVGLYFYPNSVVEIAKSLKPSDRGELEITTVNQTYLNKWTL' A
#
# COMPACT_ATOMS: atom_id res chain seq x y z
N MET A 1 -4.08 -9.82 -1.56
CA MET A 1 -2.68 -10.18 -1.83
C MET A 1 -2.05 -9.08 -2.64
N LEU A 2 -0.88 -8.61 -2.21
CA LEU A 2 -0.09 -7.57 -2.87
C LEU A 2 1.25 -8.17 -3.28
N PHE A 3 1.88 -7.60 -4.31
CA PHE A 3 3.20 -8.02 -4.77
C PHE A 3 4.18 -6.85 -4.60
N GLY A 4 5.35 -7.16 -4.05
CA GLY A 4 6.46 -6.23 -3.93
C GLY A 4 7.53 -6.54 -4.97
N TYR A 5 8.16 -5.52 -5.50
CA TYR A 5 9.36 -5.64 -6.32
C TYR A 5 10.43 -4.68 -5.80
N TYR A 6 11.68 -5.14 -5.79
CA TYR A 6 12.80 -4.31 -5.39
C TYR A 6 13.09 -3.28 -6.49
N VAL A 7 13.13 -2.00 -6.14
CA VAL A 7 13.44 -0.89 -7.05
C VAL A 7 14.50 0.02 -6.44
N ASP A 8 15.26 0.69 -7.29
CA ASP A 8 16.31 1.63 -6.86
C ASP A 8 15.73 3.00 -6.46
N ASP A 9 14.55 3.36 -6.96
CA ASP A 9 13.85 4.65 -6.75
C ASP A 9 12.46 4.49 -6.09
N PRO A 10 12.38 3.95 -4.85
CA PRO A 10 11.11 3.61 -4.18
C PRO A 10 10.21 4.80 -3.83
N GLU A 11 10.74 6.02 -3.70
CA GLU A 11 10.01 7.24 -3.35
C GLU A 11 8.91 7.63 -4.36
N ARG A 12 8.94 7.04 -5.56
CA ARG A 12 7.95 7.29 -6.62
C ARG A 12 6.69 6.44 -6.47
N TYR A 13 6.71 5.44 -5.57
CA TYR A 13 5.70 4.38 -5.49
C TYR A 13 5.04 4.29 -4.11
N GLY A 14 4.06 3.38 -3.98
CA GLY A 14 3.65 2.88 -2.68
C GLY A 14 4.68 1.88 -2.18
N VAL A 15 5.28 2.11 -1.01
CA VAL A 15 6.39 1.30 -0.47
C VAL A 15 5.91 0.48 0.72
N ALA A 16 6.25 -0.81 0.76
CA ALA A 16 5.96 -1.64 1.92
C ALA A 16 6.98 -1.40 3.03
N ALA A 17 6.52 -1.02 4.22
CA ALA A 17 7.35 -1.04 5.42
C ALA A 17 7.43 -2.49 5.93
N LEU A 18 8.64 -3.02 6.08
CA LEU A 18 8.87 -4.41 6.48
C LEU A 18 9.51 -4.46 7.87
N ASP A 19 9.21 -5.50 8.64
CA ASP A 19 9.99 -5.85 9.83
C ASP A 19 11.25 -6.66 9.47
N GLY A 20 12.07 -6.99 10.48
CA GLY A 20 13.30 -7.76 10.28
C GLY A 20 13.09 -9.21 9.79
N ALA A 21 11.85 -9.72 9.81
CA ALA A 21 11.48 -11.03 9.27
C ALA A 21 10.83 -10.94 7.88
N GLY A 22 10.71 -9.73 7.32
CA GLY A 22 10.08 -9.48 6.02
C GLY A 22 8.55 -9.41 6.05
N LYS A 23 7.92 -9.31 7.23
CA LYS A 23 6.47 -9.09 7.34
C LYS A 23 6.14 -7.63 7.05
N VAL A 24 5.08 -7.39 6.29
CA VAL A 24 4.58 -6.03 6.02
C VAL A 24 3.93 -5.44 7.28
N LEU A 25 4.49 -4.33 7.76
CA LEU A 25 3.98 -3.54 8.88
C LEU A 25 3.04 -2.41 8.44
N GLY A 26 3.24 -1.89 7.23
CA GLY A 26 2.52 -0.73 6.73
C GLY A 26 2.84 -0.44 5.28
N ILE A 27 2.11 0.51 4.67
CA ILE A 27 2.35 0.96 3.31
C ILE A 27 2.42 2.48 3.29
N GLU A 28 3.48 3.02 2.71
CA GLU A 28 3.74 4.46 2.62
C GLU A 28 3.55 4.96 1.19
N VAL A 29 2.83 6.07 1.00
CA VAL A 29 2.58 6.65 -0.34
C VAL A 29 3.69 7.63 -0.69
N LYS A 30 4.48 7.31 -1.72
CA LYS A 30 5.54 8.18 -2.26
C LYS A 30 6.38 8.82 -1.15
N PRO A 31 6.95 8.02 -0.22
CA PRO A 31 7.63 8.56 0.95
C PRO A 31 8.89 9.32 0.54
N ARG A 32 9.17 10.44 1.22
CA ARG A 32 10.45 11.15 1.05
C ARG A 32 11.64 10.35 1.57
N GLU A 33 11.42 9.57 2.62
CA GLU A 33 12.39 8.70 3.26
C GLU A 33 11.80 7.27 3.33
N PRO A 34 11.99 6.45 2.29
CA PRO A 34 11.37 5.13 2.20
C PRO A 34 11.94 4.16 3.23
N LYS A 35 11.06 3.43 3.93
CA LYS A 35 11.45 2.40 4.90
C LYS A 35 11.96 1.10 4.28
N SER A 36 11.81 0.93 2.98
CA SER A 36 12.37 -0.19 2.22
C SER A 36 12.47 0.15 0.73
N ASN A 37 13.18 -0.68 -0.02
CA ASN A 37 13.25 -0.61 -1.48
C ASN A 37 12.17 -1.46 -2.18
N TYR A 38 11.18 -1.97 -1.43
CA TYR A 38 10.11 -2.80 -2.00
C TYR A 38 8.89 -1.95 -2.37
N ALA A 39 8.81 -1.61 -3.65
CA ALA A 39 7.64 -0.97 -4.24
C ALA A 39 6.52 -1.98 -4.45
N ILE A 40 5.30 -1.59 -4.12
CA ILE A 40 4.10 -2.36 -4.43
C ILE A 40 3.77 -2.17 -5.89
N VAL A 41 3.86 -3.24 -6.67
CA VAL A 41 3.57 -3.21 -8.11
C VAL A 41 2.06 -3.07 -8.36
N GLY A 42 1.71 -2.64 -9.58
CA GLY A 42 0.33 -2.43 -10.03
C GLY A 42 -0.49 -3.72 -10.24
N LEU A 43 -0.32 -4.73 -9.38
CA LEU A 43 -1.05 -5.99 -9.41
C LEU A 43 -1.61 -6.30 -8.02
N TYR A 44 -2.93 -6.42 -7.93
CA TYR A 44 -3.63 -6.53 -6.67
C TYR A 44 -4.75 -7.57 -6.75
N PHE A 45 -4.86 -8.42 -5.73
CA PHE A 45 -5.99 -9.32 -5.56
C PHE A 45 -6.75 -8.99 -4.28
N TYR A 46 -8.05 -8.76 -4.41
CA TYR A 46 -8.94 -8.50 -3.28
C TYR A 46 -10.19 -9.38 -3.33
N PRO A 47 -10.79 -9.70 -2.17
CA PRO A 47 -12.15 -10.20 -2.14
C PRO A 47 -13.15 -9.12 -2.59
N ASN A 48 -14.40 -9.52 -2.87
CA ASN A 48 -15.44 -8.62 -3.38
C ASN A 48 -15.72 -7.39 -2.48
N SER A 49 -15.39 -7.47 -1.18
CA SER A 49 -15.50 -6.33 -0.24
C SER A 49 -14.71 -5.08 -0.64
N VAL A 50 -13.82 -5.18 -1.64
CA VAL A 50 -13.05 -4.04 -2.17
C VAL A 50 -13.96 -2.96 -2.74
N VAL A 51 -15.12 -3.34 -3.28
CA VAL A 51 -16.08 -2.39 -3.85
C VAL A 51 -16.59 -1.42 -2.78
N GLU A 52 -16.96 -1.93 -1.61
CA GLU A 52 -17.47 -1.10 -0.51
C GLU A 52 -16.36 -0.27 0.13
N ILE A 53 -15.14 -0.83 0.25
CA ILE A 53 -13.97 -0.07 0.71
C ILE A 53 -13.71 1.09 -0.24
N ALA A 54 -13.69 0.85 -1.56
CA ALA A 54 -13.42 1.88 -2.57
C ALA A 54 -14.46 3.01 -2.53
N LYS A 55 -15.76 2.68 -2.36
CA LYS A 55 -16.82 3.69 -2.21
C LYS A 55 -16.66 4.58 -0.98
N SER A 56 -16.01 4.08 0.08
CA SER A 56 -15.82 4.84 1.33
C SER A 56 -14.57 5.71 1.36
N LEU A 57 -13.72 5.64 0.33
CA LEU A 57 -12.48 6.41 0.25
C LEU A 57 -12.78 7.91 0.20
N LYS A 58 -11.91 8.69 0.84
CA LYS A 58 -11.86 10.15 0.70
C LYS A 58 -10.65 10.52 -0.17
N PRO A 59 -10.73 11.60 -0.96
CA PRO A 59 -9.59 12.11 -1.70
C PRO A 59 -8.41 12.42 -0.76
N SER A 60 -7.19 12.17 -1.23
CA SER A 60 -5.96 12.55 -0.54
C SER A 60 -5.74 14.07 -0.60
N ASP A 61 -4.67 14.56 0.02
CA ASP A 61 -4.25 15.98 -0.09
C ASP A 61 -4.00 16.41 -1.55
N ARG A 62 -3.83 15.45 -2.47
CA ARG A 62 -3.69 15.66 -3.92
C ARG A 62 -5.02 15.64 -4.67
N GLY A 63 -6.14 15.38 -3.99
CA GLY A 63 -7.45 15.22 -4.60
C GLY A 63 -7.67 13.86 -5.27
N GLU A 64 -6.79 12.87 -5.02
CA GLU A 64 -6.83 11.55 -5.67
C GLU A 64 -7.46 10.49 -4.76
N LEU A 65 -8.18 9.53 -5.34
CA LEU A 65 -8.57 8.30 -4.64
C LEU A 65 -7.44 7.28 -4.74
N GLU A 66 -6.70 7.13 -3.65
CA GLU A 66 -5.45 6.38 -3.64
C GLU A 66 -5.69 4.87 -3.47
N ILE A 67 -5.11 4.05 -4.36
CA ILE A 67 -5.11 2.58 -4.21
C ILE A 67 -4.40 2.15 -2.91
N THR A 68 -3.42 2.93 -2.45
CA THR A 68 -2.70 2.66 -1.20
C THR A 68 -3.62 2.72 0.02
N THR A 69 -4.66 3.55 0.01
CA THR A 69 -5.64 3.61 1.10
C THR A 69 -6.48 2.33 1.17
N VAL A 70 -6.83 1.74 0.02
CA VAL A 70 -7.47 0.41 -0.04
C VAL A 70 -6.54 -0.64 0.54
N ASN A 71 -5.27 -0.63 0.13
CA ASN A 71 -4.26 -1.57 0.61
C ASN A 71 -4.09 -1.50 2.13
N GLN A 72 -3.97 -0.28 2.68
CA GLN A 72 -3.83 -0.06 4.12
C GLN A 72 -5.08 -0.51 4.88
N THR A 73 -6.28 -0.30 4.32
CA THR A 73 -7.53 -0.77 4.92
C THR A 73 -7.56 -2.29 5.07
N TYR A 74 -7.14 -3.02 4.03
CA TYR A 74 -7.02 -4.48 4.12
C TYR A 74 -5.92 -4.92 5.07
N LEU A 75 -4.76 -4.26 5.03
CA LEU A 75 -3.66 -4.56 5.95
C LEU A 75 -4.10 -4.42 7.41
N ASN A 76 -4.80 -3.34 7.75
CA ASN A 76 -5.35 -3.13 9.09
C ASN A 76 -6.37 -4.20 9.49
N LYS A 77 -7.23 -4.63 8.56
CA LYS A 77 -8.26 -5.66 8.82
C LYS A 77 -7.71 -7.08 9.02
N TRP A 78 -6.52 -7.37 8.51
CA TRP A 78 -5.94 -8.73 8.54
C TRP A 78 -4.72 -8.85 9.45
N THR A 79 -4.20 -7.74 9.94
CA THR A 79 -3.08 -7.72 10.91
C THR A 79 -3.58 -7.62 12.36
N LEU A 80 -4.85 -7.23 12.55
CA LEU A 80 -5.63 -7.35 13.79
C LEU A 80 -6.49 -8.63 13.74
#